data_AF-A0A9X4RET1-F1
#
_entry.id   AF-A0A9X4RET1-F1
#
_cell.length_a   1.000
_cell.length_b   1.000
_cell.length_c   1.000
_cell.angle_alpha   90.00
_cell.angle_beta   90.00
_cell.angle_gamma   90.00
#
_symmetry.space_group_name_H-M   'P 1'
#
loop_
_entity.id
_entity.type
_entity.pdbx_description
1 polymer ?
#
loop_
_entity_poly.entity_id
_entity_poly.type
_entity_poly.pdbx_seq_one_letter_code
_entity_poly.pdbx_strand_id
1 'polypeptide(L)'
;MTTIHPSASDANFEELRQDPFFEVARDLAADYLADAFDDPAAGEADRWTLSALPSTDYTPDRHRLFTLNVGPMEVLYIERFLEVGEIVDYRVALCLSRSALLGETGLNPEGLAMRYPLLRFHDTAMVSAEGDGVVVDWFVSDDGADDQFFDLPLEKAIRPLAERLVAKGRGPYAQFHNRAFAAAVLAGGER
;
A
#
# COMPACT_ATOMS: atom_id res chain seq x y z
N MET A 1 25.22 3.38 19.79
CA MET A 1 23.74 3.42 19.77
C MET A 1 23.35 3.51 18.32
N THR A 2 22.71 2.47 17.78
CA THR A 2 22.24 2.50 16.39
C THR A 2 21.03 3.43 16.34
N THR A 3 21.14 4.54 15.64
CA THR A 3 20.05 5.49 15.47
C THR A 3 18.95 4.80 14.66
N ILE A 4 17.77 4.61 15.26
CA ILE A 4 16.61 4.03 14.57
C ILE A 4 16.15 5.04 13.51
N HIS A 5 15.80 4.55 12.31
CA HIS A 5 15.26 5.42 11.28
C HIS A 5 13.93 6.03 11.74
N PRO A 6 13.63 7.31 11.49
CA PRO A 6 12.38 7.94 11.94
C PRO A 6 11.13 7.13 11.59
N SER A 7 11.03 6.63 10.35
CA SER A 7 9.88 5.83 9.90
C SER A 7 9.71 4.49 10.61
N ALA A 8 10.76 3.98 11.24
CA ALA A 8 10.77 2.77 12.05
C ALA A 8 10.54 3.04 13.55
N SER A 9 10.38 4.32 13.95
CA SER A 9 10.29 4.72 15.35
C SER A 9 8.86 4.69 15.89
N ASP A 10 8.75 4.47 17.21
CA ASP A 10 7.47 4.55 17.93
C ASP A 10 6.87 5.96 17.88
N ALA A 11 7.71 7.01 17.78
CA ALA A 11 7.25 8.39 17.69
C ALA A 11 6.47 8.65 16.38
N ASN A 12 6.99 8.19 15.24
CA ASN A 12 6.28 8.29 13.97
C ASN A 12 5.01 7.43 13.97
N PHE A 13 5.01 6.27 14.65
CA PHE A 13 3.81 5.47 14.77
C PHE A 13 2.75 6.17 15.63
N GLU A 14 3.14 6.76 16.76
CA GLU A 14 2.21 7.51 17.59
C GLU A 14 1.65 8.73 16.85
N GLU A 15 2.47 9.44 16.07
CA GLU A 15 1.99 10.52 15.20
C GLU A 15 1.00 10.00 14.14
N LEU A 16 1.33 8.90 13.47
CA LEU A 16 0.45 8.27 12.48
C LEU A 16 -0.89 7.86 13.11
N ARG A 17 -0.91 7.37 14.35
CA ARG A 17 -2.14 6.99 15.07
C ARG A 17 -3.08 8.15 15.34
N GLN A 18 -2.57 9.38 15.39
CA GLN A 18 -3.39 10.57 15.58
C GLN A 18 -4.01 11.06 14.27
N ASP A 19 -3.59 10.50 13.12
CA ASP A 19 -4.17 10.86 11.82
C ASP A 19 -5.61 10.36 11.72
N PRO A 20 -6.59 11.20 11.28
CA PRO A 20 -7.99 10.79 11.15
C PRO A 20 -8.20 9.58 10.25
N PHE A 21 -7.29 9.31 9.31
CA PHE A 21 -7.38 8.19 8.39
C PHE A 21 -6.64 6.92 8.87
N PHE A 22 -6.12 6.92 10.09
CA PHE A 22 -5.29 5.83 10.62
C PHE A 22 -5.99 4.46 10.60
N GLU A 23 -7.23 4.38 11.06
CA GLU A 23 -7.95 3.10 11.13
C GLU A 23 -8.14 2.50 9.73
N VAL A 24 -8.49 3.33 8.74
CA VAL A 24 -8.60 2.91 7.33
C VAL A 24 -7.24 2.49 6.76
N ALA A 25 -6.18 3.25 7.07
CA ALA A 25 -4.82 2.93 6.67
C ALA A 25 -4.34 1.58 7.23
N ARG A 26 -4.64 1.31 8.51
CA ARG A 26 -4.35 0.03 9.16
C ARG A 26 -5.10 -1.10 8.48
N ASP A 27 -6.40 -0.95 8.26
CA ASP A 27 -7.26 -2.00 7.71
C ASP A 27 -6.89 -2.32 6.26
N LEU A 28 -6.59 -1.31 5.43
CA LEU A 28 -6.09 -1.52 4.06
C LEU A 28 -4.76 -2.29 4.05
N ALA A 29 -3.84 -1.99 4.97
CA ALA A 29 -2.59 -2.73 5.09
C ALA A 29 -2.81 -4.17 5.56
N ALA A 30 -3.77 -4.40 6.48
CA ALA A 30 -4.12 -5.73 6.96
C ALA A 30 -4.75 -6.58 5.86
N ASP A 31 -5.74 -6.03 5.15
CA ASP A 31 -6.44 -6.70 4.06
C ASP A 31 -5.48 -7.04 2.92
N TYR A 32 -4.57 -6.13 2.54
CA TYR A 32 -3.52 -6.43 1.56
C TYR A 32 -2.64 -7.61 1.99
N LEU A 33 -2.19 -7.62 3.25
CA LEU A 33 -1.32 -8.67 3.75
C LEU A 33 -2.03 -10.03 3.79
N ALA A 34 -3.32 -10.06 4.15
CA ALA A 34 -4.15 -11.26 4.12
C ALA A 34 -4.32 -11.81 2.70
N ASP A 35 -4.53 -10.92 1.72
CA ASP A 35 -4.61 -11.30 0.31
C ASP A 35 -3.26 -11.81 -0.23
N ALA A 36 -2.16 -11.19 0.20
CA ALA A 36 -0.81 -11.49 -0.27
C ALA A 36 -0.19 -12.76 0.33
N PHE A 37 -0.53 -13.13 1.58
CA PHE A 37 0.16 -14.18 2.32
C PHE A 37 -0.78 -15.06 3.13
N ASP A 38 -0.51 -16.37 3.18
CA ASP A 38 -1.23 -17.30 4.06
C ASP A 38 -0.91 -17.09 5.54
N ASP A 39 0.34 -16.70 5.85
CA ASP A 39 0.81 -16.32 7.17
C ASP A 39 1.66 -15.05 7.03
N PRO A 40 1.04 -13.86 7.15
CA PRO A 40 1.74 -12.58 7.09
C PRO A 40 2.78 -12.41 8.21
N ALA A 41 2.49 -12.88 9.42
CA ALA A 41 3.34 -12.69 10.59
C ALA A 41 4.70 -13.40 10.42
N ALA A 42 4.73 -14.59 9.84
CA ALA A 42 5.97 -15.30 9.53
C ALA A 42 6.86 -14.59 8.50
N GLY A 43 6.36 -13.57 7.81
CA GLY A 43 7.06 -12.81 6.77
C GLY A 43 7.48 -11.40 7.15
N GLU A 44 7.15 -10.95 8.36
CA GLU A 44 7.46 -9.60 8.84
C GLU A 44 8.96 -9.29 8.71
N ALA A 45 9.30 -8.09 8.23
CA ALA A 45 10.66 -7.56 8.05
C ALA A 45 11.57 -8.30 7.04
N ASP A 46 11.17 -9.47 6.56
CA ASP A 46 11.92 -10.29 5.61
C ASP A 46 11.23 -10.36 4.23
N ARG A 47 9.92 -10.67 4.21
CA ARG A 47 9.10 -10.71 2.99
C ARG A 47 8.41 -9.37 2.72
N TRP A 48 8.02 -8.67 3.77
CA TRP A 48 7.37 -7.36 3.68
C TRP A 48 7.87 -6.42 4.78
N THR A 49 7.74 -5.12 4.52
CA THR A 49 8.10 -4.07 5.49
C THR A 49 7.09 -2.95 5.45
N LEU A 50 6.60 -2.56 6.61
CA LEU A 50 5.72 -1.41 6.79
C LEU A 50 6.49 -0.24 7.43
N SER A 51 6.35 0.97 6.89
CA SER A 51 7.02 2.20 7.37
C SER A 51 5.98 3.26 7.73
N ALA A 52 6.13 3.94 8.88
CA ALA A 52 5.20 4.98 9.33
C ALA A 52 5.74 6.39 9.00
N LEU A 53 4.93 7.23 8.35
CA LEU A 53 5.29 8.59 7.94
C LEU A 53 6.66 8.67 7.24
N PRO A 54 6.89 7.92 6.14
CA PRO A 54 8.14 8.02 5.40
C PRO A 54 8.30 9.39 4.74
N SER A 55 9.53 9.88 4.63
CA SER A 55 9.84 11.14 3.94
C SER A 55 9.88 11.01 2.41
N THR A 56 9.47 9.86 1.86
CA THR A 56 9.40 9.62 0.42
C THR A 56 8.44 10.61 -0.23
N ASP A 57 8.91 11.32 -1.26
CA ASP A 57 8.15 12.33 -1.99
C ASP A 57 7.50 13.42 -1.13
N TYR A 58 8.07 13.68 0.05
CA TYR A 58 7.57 14.65 1.02
C TYR A 58 7.61 16.07 0.46
N THR A 59 6.46 16.75 0.51
CA THR A 59 6.32 18.19 0.30
C THR A 59 5.43 18.78 1.39
N PRO A 60 5.49 20.09 1.68
CA PRO A 60 4.67 20.68 2.75
C PRO A 60 3.15 20.48 2.61
N ASP A 61 2.69 20.20 1.39
CA ASP A 61 1.31 19.97 0.98
C ASP A 61 0.98 18.50 0.73
N ARG A 62 1.95 17.58 0.81
CA ARG A 62 1.73 16.14 0.54
C ARG A 62 2.67 15.25 1.34
N HIS A 63 2.08 14.43 2.22
CA HIS A 63 2.82 13.51 3.09
C HIS A 63 2.36 12.07 2.88
N ARG A 64 3.28 11.11 2.93
CA ARG A 64 2.93 9.69 3.03
C ARG A 64 2.49 9.38 4.45
N LEU A 65 1.33 8.75 4.64
CA LEU A 65 0.94 8.20 5.94
C LEU A 65 1.74 6.94 6.26
N PHE A 66 1.83 6.06 5.27
CA PHE A 66 2.66 4.88 5.33
C PHE A 66 3.07 4.40 3.94
N THR A 67 4.04 3.50 3.96
CA THR A 67 4.39 2.66 2.81
C THR A 67 4.46 1.21 3.28
N LEU A 68 3.79 0.31 2.56
CA LEU A 68 3.99 -1.13 2.62
C LEU A 68 4.80 -1.57 1.40
N ASN A 69 5.92 -2.25 1.67
CA ASN A 69 6.74 -2.88 0.63
C ASN A 69 6.65 -4.41 0.74
N VAL A 70 6.63 -5.10 -0.40
CA VAL A 70 6.85 -6.54 -0.51
C VAL A 70 8.10 -6.77 -1.34
N GLY A 71 9.06 -7.51 -0.79
CA GLY A 71 10.40 -7.63 -1.37
C GLY A 71 10.96 -6.25 -1.73
N PRO A 72 11.43 -6.03 -2.97
CA PRO A 72 12.06 -4.78 -3.40
C PRO A 72 11.08 -3.71 -3.93
N MET A 73 9.78 -3.78 -3.62
CA MET A 73 8.78 -2.91 -4.24
C MET A 73 7.79 -2.33 -3.23
N GLU A 74 7.52 -1.03 -3.32
CA GLU A 74 6.37 -0.38 -2.69
C GLU A 74 5.09 -0.81 -3.41
N VAL A 75 4.17 -1.41 -2.66
CA VAL A 75 2.95 -2.02 -3.22
C VAL A 75 1.68 -1.35 -2.74
N LEU A 76 1.72 -0.68 -1.59
CA LEU A 76 0.59 0.05 -1.03
C LEU A 76 1.10 1.27 -0.29
N TYR A 77 0.44 2.39 -0.50
CA TYR A 77 0.66 3.60 0.28
C TYR A 77 -0.62 4.42 0.35
N ILE A 78 -0.63 5.36 1.30
CA ILE A 78 -1.61 6.43 1.36
C ILE A 78 -0.88 7.76 1.46
N GLU A 79 -1.31 8.71 0.65
CA GLU A 79 -0.90 10.11 0.75
C GLU A 79 -1.98 10.94 1.41
N ARG A 80 -1.56 11.88 2.23
CA ARG A 80 -2.37 12.95 2.80
C ARG A 80 -2.02 14.25 2.08
N PHE A 81 -3.04 14.97 1.61
CA PHE A 81 -2.90 16.28 1.01
C PHE A 81 -3.28 17.36 2.02
N LEU A 82 -2.50 18.43 2.06
CA LEU A 82 -2.71 19.56 2.96
C LEU A 82 -2.83 20.88 2.20
N GLU A 83 -3.74 21.74 2.64
CA GLU A 83 -3.84 23.12 2.20
C GLU A 83 -3.83 24.03 3.44
N VAL A 84 -2.86 24.95 3.50
CA VAL A 84 -2.66 25.86 4.66
C VAL A 84 -2.55 25.10 6.00
N GLY A 85 -1.98 23.88 5.97
CA GLY A 85 -1.78 23.04 7.14
C GLY A 85 -2.99 22.19 7.55
N GLU A 86 -4.13 22.35 6.88
CA GLU A 86 -5.34 21.55 7.09
C GLU A 86 -5.39 20.40 6.09
N ILE A 87 -5.90 19.25 6.52
CA ILE A 87 -6.07 18.08 5.66
C ILE A 87 -7.24 18.34 4.70
N VAL A 88 -6.97 18.23 3.40
CA VAL A 88 -8.01 18.43 2.37
C VAL A 88 -8.45 17.14 1.69
N ASP A 89 -7.57 16.14 1.60
CA ASP A 89 -7.90 14.86 0.97
C ASP A 89 -6.85 13.78 1.29
N TYR A 90 -7.17 12.53 0.93
CA TYR A 90 -6.24 11.41 0.90
C TYR A 90 -6.27 10.73 -0.46
N ARG A 91 -5.12 10.19 -0.89
CA ARG A 91 -5.03 9.32 -2.06
C ARG A 91 -4.53 7.96 -1.64
N VAL A 92 -5.31 6.93 -1.94
CA VAL A 92 -4.90 5.53 -1.80
C VAL A 92 -4.29 5.09 -3.12
N ALA A 93 -3.16 4.38 -3.08
CA ALA A 93 -2.65 3.71 -4.26
C ALA A 93 -2.15 2.31 -3.94
N LEU A 94 -2.50 1.38 -4.82
CA LEU A 94 -2.18 -0.03 -4.70
C LEU A 94 -1.60 -0.57 -6.01
N CYS A 95 -0.54 -1.37 -5.92
CA CYS A 95 0.00 -2.09 -7.07
C CYS A 95 -0.53 -3.53 -7.13
N LEU A 96 -0.99 -3.91 -8.31
CA LEU A 96 -1.65 -5.18 -8.63
C LEU A 96 -0.96 -5.87 -9.81
N SER A 97 -1.11 -7.20 -9.92
CA SER A 97 -0.69 -7.93 -11.11
C SER A 97 -1.61 -7.61 -12.29
N ARG A 98 -1.03 -7.06 -13.36
CA ARG A 98 -1.73 -6.75 -14.61
C ARG A 98 -2.26 -8.01 -15.28
N SER A 99 -1.44 -9.05 -15.39
CA SER A 99 -1.82 -10.31 -16.03
C SER A 99 -2.94 -11.01 -15.26
N ALA A 100 -2.93 -10.96 -13.93
CA ALA A 100 -4.02 -11.49 -13.11
C ALA A 100 -5.32 -10.69 -13.31
N LEU A 101 -5.27 -9.35 -13.25
CA LEU A 101 -6.45 -8.51 -13.53
C LEU A 101 -7.03 -8.79 -14.92
N LEU A 102 -6.19 -8.89 -15.94
CA LEU A 102 -6.62 -9.23 -17.29
C LEU A 102 -7.24 -10.63 -17.35
N GLY A 103 -6.67 -11.61 -16.64
CA GLY A 103 -7.19 -12.97 -16.58
C GLY A 103 -8.57 -13.05 -15.93
N GLU A 104 -8.78 -12.36 -14.81
CA GLU A 104 -10.03 -12.38 -14.05
C GLU A 104 -11.15 -11.54 -14.70
N THR A 105 -10.79 -10.39 -15.29
CA THR A 105 -11.80 -9.43 -15.79
C THR A 105 -11.95 -9.45 -17.31
N GLY A 106 -10.96 -9.96 -18.05
CA GLY A 106 -10.86 -9.81 -19.50
C GLY A 106 -10.54 -8.38 -19.95
N LEU A 107 -10.24 -7.45 -19.03
CA LEU A 107 -10.00 -6.03 -19.31
C LEU A 107 -8.54 -5.65 -19.09
N ASN A 108 -8.02 -4.81 -19.97
CA ASN A 108 -6.75 -4.12 -19.77
C ASN A 108 -6.95 -2.85 -18.90
N PRO A 109 -5.89 -2.13 -18.51
CA PRO A 109 -6.03 -0.91 -17.69
C PRO A 109 -6.98 0.14 -18.25
N GLU A 110 -7.01 0.33 -19.57
CA GLU A 110 -7.94 1.27 -20.22
C GLU A 110 -9.40 0.82 -20.08
N GLY A 111 -9.68 -0.47 -20.29
CA GLY A 111 -11.00 -1.06 -20.09
C GLY A 111 -11.46 -1.01 -18.64
N LEU A 112 -10.54 -1.21 -17.68
CA LEU A 112 -10.82 -1.04 -16.27
C LEU A 112 -11.15 0.42 -15.92
N ALA A 113 -10.40 1.39 -16.44
CA ALA A 113 -10.68 2.82 -16.24
C ALA A 113 -12.06 3.23 -16.83
N MET A 114 -12.49 2.61 -17.93
CA MET A 114 -13.84 2.82 -18.48
C MET A 114 -14.93 2.19 -17.59
N ARG A 115 -14.66 1.03 -16.99
CA ARG A 115 -15.60 0.30 -16.13
C ARG A 115 -15.73 0.91 -14.73
N TYR A 116 -14.64 1.49 -14.23
CA TYR A 116 -14.46 2.05 -12.91
C TYR A 116 -13.96 3.51 -13.02
N PRO A 117 -14.84 4.45 -13.38
CA PRO A 117 -14.44 5.81 -13.76
C PRO A 117 -13.90 6.66 -12.61
N LEU A 118 -14.05 6.24 -11.35
CA LEU A 118 -13.47 6.93 -10.19
C LEU A 118 -12.07 6.40 -9.84
N LEU A 119 -11.63 5.33 -10.50
CA LEU A 119 -10.31 4.76 -10.32
C LEU A 119 -9.39 5.14 -11.47
N ARG A 120 -8.12 5.36 -11.14
CA ARG A 120 -7.08 5.60 -12.14
C ARG A 120 -6.18 4.38 -12.21
N PHE A 121 -5.91 3.92 -13.43
CA PHE A 121 -5.02 2.79 -13.68
C PHE A 121 -3.84 3.27 -14.50
N HIS A 122 -2.63 2.97 -14.05
CA HIS A 122 -1.41 3.29 -14.78
C HIS A 122 -0.31 2.27 -14.50
N ASP A 123 0.59 2.10 -15.46
CA ASP A 123 1.68 1.15 -15.32
C ASP A 123 2.70 1.63 -14.29
N THR A 124 3.19 0.72 -13.44
CA THR A 124 4.30 1.06 -12.54
C THR A 124 5.59 1.21 -13.33
N ALA A 125 6.39 2.23 -12.99
CA ALA A 125 7.75 2.37 -13.52
C ALA A 125 8.77 1.45 -12.80
N MET A 126 8.36 0.74 -11.75
CA MET A 126 9.26 -0.08 -10.96
C MET A 126 9.67 -1.36 -11.71
N VAL A 127 10.95 -1.47 -12.04
CA VAL A 127 11.55 -2.64 -12.72
C VAL A 127 11.31 -3.94 -11.95
N SER A 128 11.19 -3.87 -10.62
CA SER A 128 10.85 -5.00 -9.74
C SER A 128 9.57 -5.73 -10.17
N ALA A 129 8.62 -5.05 -10.81
CA ALA A 129 7.36 -5.63 -11.29
C ALA A 129 7.49 -6.40 -12.61
N GLU A 130 8.64 -6.32 -13.32
CA GLU A 130 8.89 -7.01 -14.59
C GLU A 130 7.81 -6.78 -15.68
N GLY A 131 7.21 -5.58 -15.69
CA GLY A 131 6.16 -5.20 -16.63
C GLY A 131 4.75 -5.70 -16.28
N ASP A 132 4.61 -6.49 -15.20
CA ASP A 132 3.33 -7.04 -14.73
C ASP A 132 2.69 -6.22 -13.61
N GLY A 133 3.23 -5.04 -13.26
CA GLY A 133 2.64 -4.17 -12.24
C GLY A 133 1.75 -3.10 -12.85
N VAL A 134 0.53 -2.97 -12.35
CA VAL A 134 -0.35 -1.82 -12.59
C VAL A 134 -0.69 -1.18 -11.24
N VAL A 135 -0.62 0.13 -11.17
CA VAL A 135 -1.07 0.91 -10.01
C VAL A 135 -2.52 1.30 -10.25
N VAL A 136 -3.35 1.05 -9.26
CA VAL A 136 -4.68 1.64 -9.12
C VAL A 136 -4.63 2.71 -8.03
N ASP A 137 -5.07 3.92 -8.33
CA ASP A 137 -5.18 5.01 -7.36
C ASP A 137 -6.52 5.74 -7.43
N TRP A 138 -6.96 6.27 -6.30
CA TRP A 138 -8.21 7.03 -6.17
C TRP A 138 -8.13 8.01 -4.98
N PHE A 139 -8.94 9.05 -5.05
CA PHE A 139 -9.04 10.06 -3.99
C PHE A 139 -10.22 9.75 -3.08
N VAL A 140 -10.02 9.91 -1.76
CA VAL A 140 -11.05 9.60 -0.76
C VAL A 140 -12.24 10.55 -0.85
N SER A 141 -12.04 11.77 -1.37
CA SER A 141 -13.14 12.70 -1.66
C SER A 141 -14.06 12.27 -2.80
N ASP A 142 -13.64 11.33 -3.65
CA ASP A 142 -14.45 10.84 -4.77
C ASP A 142 -15.50 9.83 -4.26
N ASP A 143 -16.71 10.31 -3.97
CA ASP A 143 -17.81 9.51 -3.41
C ASP A 143 -18.11 8.26 -4.25
N GLY A 144 -18.02 7.07 -3.63
CA GLY A 144 -18.19 5.76 -4.26
C GLY A 144 -16.94 5.19 -4.96
N ALA A 145 -15.77 5.83 -4.84
CA ALA A 145 -14.51 5.29 -5.37
C ALA A 145 -14.04 4.05 -4.60
N ASP A 146 -14.29 3.99 -3.29
CA ASP A 146 -14.03 2.84 -2.44
C ASP A 146 -14.86 1.62 -2.87
N ASP A 147 -16.16 1.79 -3.12
CA ASP A 147 -17.03 0.73 -3.64
C ASP A 147 -16.49 0.17 -4.97
N GLN A 148 -16.01 1.02 -5.87
CA GLN A 148 -15.39 0.59 -7.13
C GLN A 148 -14.07 -0.14 -6.90
N PHE A 149 -13.27 0.34 -5.94
CA PHE A 149 -11.99 -0.27 -5.61
C PHE A 149 -12.16 -1.67 -5.03
N PHE A 150 -13.13 -1.87 -4.14
CA PHE A 150 -13.42 -3.17 -3.53
C PHE A 150 -14.21 -4.13 -4.45
N ASP A 151 -14.79 -3.65 -5.57
CA ASP A 151 -15.36 -4.50 -6.64
C ASP A 151 -14.27 -5.14 -7.53
N LEU A 152 -13.01 -4.67 -7.45
CA LEU A 152 -11.90 -5.30 -8.16
C LEU A 152 -11.58 -6.69 -7.57
N PRO A 153 -11.05 -7.64 -8.37
CA PRO A 153 -10.62 -8.95 -7.86
C PRO A 153 -9.26 -8.83 -7.13
N LEU A 154 -9.24 -8.08 -6.02
CA LEU A 154 -8.03 -7.69 -5.28
C LEU A 154 -7.20 -8.90 -4.85
N GLU A 155 -7.78 -9.89 -4.16
CA GLU A 155 -7.08 -11.11 -3.73
C GLU A 155 -6.36 -11.80 -4.89
N LYS A 156 -7.05 -11.95 -6.03
CA LYS A 156 -6.52 -12.62 -7.23
C LYS A 156 -5.43 -11.82 -7.91
N ALA A 157 -5.43 -10.50 -7.77
CA ALA A 157 -4.45 -9.62 -8.39
C ALA A 157 -3.26 -9.27 -7.47
N ILE A 158 -3.45 -9.28 -6.15
CA ILE A 158 -2.41 -9.01 -5.15
C ILE A 158 -1.44 -10.19 -5.04
N ARG A 159 -1.98 -11.41 -4.84
CA ARG A 159 -1.17 -12.59 -4.52
C ARG A 159 -0.10 -12.93 -5.56
N PRO A 160 -0.39 -12.98 -6.88
CA PRO A 160 0.63 -13.31 -7.87
C PRO A 160 1.77 -12.29 -7.93
N LEU A 161 1.46 -11.00 -7.70
CA LEU A 161 2.49 -9.97 -7.64
C LEU A 161 3.35 -10.12 -6.38
N ALA A 162 2.72 -10.34 -5.22
CA ALA A 162 3.41 -10.52 -3.95
C ALA A 162 4.36 -11.75 -3.97
N GLU A 163 3.90 -12.88 -4.49
CA GLU A 163 4.72 -14.11 -4.65
C GLU A 163 5.95 -13.85 -5.52
N ARG A 164 5.78 -13.16 -6.65
CA ARG A 164 6.89 -12.79 -7.54
C ARG A 164 7.89 -11.87 -6.84
N LEU A 165 7.40 -10.90 -6.07
CA LEU A 165 8.24 -9.96 -5.34
C LEU A 165 9.02 -10.65 -4.21
N VAL A 166 8.41 -11.58 -3.48
CA VAL A 166 9.10 -12.38 -2.46
C VAL A 166 10.17 -13.29 -3.07
N ALA A 167 9.92 -13.87 -4.26
CA ALA A 167 10.90 -14.71 -4.95
C ALA A 167 12.20 -13.95 -5.31
N LYS A 168 12.17 -12.61 -5.36
CA LYS A 168 13.34 -11.75 -5.58
C LYS A 168 14.19 -11.55 -4.32
N GLY A 169 13.70 -12.03 -3.17
CA GLY A 169 14.38 -11.96 -1.88
C GLY A 169 14.06 -10.68 -1.10
N ARG A 170 14.81 -10.50 -0.01
CA ARG A 170 14.61 -9.42 0.95
C ARG A 170 14.87 -8.06 0.30
N GLY A 171 13.91 -7.15 0.41
CA GLY A 171 14.07 -5.76 -0.04
C GLY A 171 15.03 -4.94 0.83
N PRO A 172 15.45 -3.76 0.36
CA PRO A 172 16.35 -2.86 1.09
C PRO A 172 15.68 -2.13 2.27
N TYR A 173 14.42 -2.45 2.58
CA TYR A 173 13.56 -1.62 3.45
C TYR A 173 13.53 -2.04 4.91
N ALA A 174 14.26 -3.09 5.29
CA ALA A 174 14.25 -3.64 6.66
C ALA A 174 14.57 -2.60 7.73
N GLN A 175 15.46 -1.65 7.44
CA GLN A 175 15.84 -0.56 8.35
C GLN A 175 14.74 0.50 8.57
N PHE A 176 13.71 0.52 7.71
CA PHE A 176 12.56 1.43 7.81
C PHE A 176 11.35 0.77 8.47
N HIS A 177 11.46 -0.52 8.80
CA HIS A 177 10.34 -1.30 9.29
C HIS A 177 9.88 -0.87 10.70
N ASN A 178 8.65 -0.41 10.80
CA ASN A 178 8.00 0.00 12.03
C ASN A 178 7.27 -1.19 12.67
N ARG A 179 7.87 -1.77 13.71
CA ARG A 179 7.32 -2.94 14.42
C ARG A 179 6.03 -2.63 15.16
N ALA A 180 5.90 -1.44 15.75
CA ALA A 180 4.70 -1.07 16.49
C ALA A 180 3.49 -0.94 15.54
N PHE A 181 3.70 -0.35 14.37
CA PHE A 181 2.66 -0.29 13.34
C PHE A 181 2.35 -1.68 12.75
N ALA A 182 3.37 -2.49 12.47
CA ALA A 182 3.20 -3.86 12.00
C ALA A 182 2.36 -4.70 12.98
N ALA A 183 2.64 -4.62 14.28
CA ALA A 183 1.87 -5.30 15.32
C ALA A 183 0.40 -4.85 15.35
N ALA A 184 0.13 -3.56 15.16
CA ALA A 184 -1.23 -3.04 15.08
C ALA A 184 -1.99 -3.56 13.86
N VAL A 185 -1.33 -3.64 12.69
CA VAL A 185 -1.90 -4.21 11.46
C VAL A 185 -2.20 -5.70 11.63
N LEU A 186 -1.24 -6.48 12.15
CA LEU A 186 -1.41 -7.93 12.33
C LEU A 186 -2.47 -8.29 13.37
N ALA A 187 -2.67 -7.47 14.40
CA ALA A 187 -3.71 -7.68 15.40
C ALA A 187 -5.14 -7.45 14.86
N GLY A 188 -5.30 -6.70 13.76
CA GLY A 188 -6.60 -6.43 13.14
C GLY A 188 -7.02 -7.45 12.06
N GLY A 189 -6.11 -8.34 11.64
CA GLY A 189 -6.33 -9.28 10.53
C GLY A 189 -7.05 -10.59 10.91
N GLU A 190 -7.45 -10.78 12.17
CA GLU A 190 -8.26 -11.92 12.59
C GLU A 190 -9.74 -11.70 12.22
N ARG A 191 -10.14 -12.00 10.97
CA ARG A 191 -11.56 -12.11 10.56
C ARG A 191 -11.95 -13.56 10.26
#